data_AF-A0A1C0V382-F1
#
_entry.id   AF-A0A1C0V382-F1
#
_cell.length_a   1.000
_cell.length_b   1.000
_cell.length_c   1.000
_cell.angle_alpha   90.00
_cell.angle_beta   90.00
_cell.angle_gamma   90.00
#
_symmetry.space_group_name_H-M   'P 1'
#
loop_
_entity.id
_entity.type
_entity.pdbx_description
1 polymer ?
#
loop_
_entity_poly.entity_id
_entity_poly.type
_entity_poly.pdbx_seq_one_letter_code
_entity_poly.pdbx_strand_id
1 'polypeptide(L)'
;MKKESDFPFERARRVTPEESQKFRSAISEQFGIKLRERDLPAKNEEEKYELISLKIHPKVLAWAIEESKKRGIGYQTVINEVLLERIS
;
A
#
# COMPACT_ATOMS: atom_id res chain seq x y z
N MET A 1 19.97 -7.47 -36.84
CA MET A 1 19.13 -7.23 -35.65
C MET A 1 17.78 -7.88 -35.88
N LYS A 2 17.39 -8.86 -35.05
CA LYS A 2 16.03 -9.41 -35.09
C LYS A 2 15.10 -8.30 -34.58
N LYS A 3 14.11 -7.90 -35.38
CA LYS A 3 13.04 -6.99 -34.93
C LYS A 3 12.36 -7.66 -33.73
N GLU A 4 12.28 -6.96 -32.61
CA GLU A 4 11.46 -7.39 -31.49
C GLU A 4 10.01 -7.48 -31.98
N SER A 5 9.37 -8.62 -31.77
CA SER A 5 7.97 -8.80 -32.11
C SER A 5 7.13 -7.86 -31.24
N ASP A 6 6.23 -7.08 -31.85
CA ASP A 6 5.28 -6.25 -31.12
C ASP A 6 4.56 -7.06 -30.04
N PHE A 7 4.40 -6.45 -28.87
CA PHE A 7 3.75 -7.11 -27.75
C PHE A 7 2.26 -7.35 -28.06
N PRO A 8 1.75 -8.59 -27.96
CA PRO A 8 0.38 -8.91 -28.35
C PRO A 8 -0.63 -8.50 -27.27
N PHE A 9 -0.98 -7.21 -27.25
CA PHE A 9 -1.96 -6.65 -26.31
C PHE A 9 -3.33 -7.34 -26.36
N GLU A 10 -3.73 -7.90 -27.50
CA GLU A 10 -4.98 -8.66 -27.67
C GLU A 10 -5.07 -9.88 -26.73
N ARG A 11 -3.91 -10.45 -26.35
CA ARG A 11 -3.83 -11.62 -25.45
C ARG A 11 -3.48 -11.23 -24.02
N ALA A 12 -3.23 -9.95 -23.76
CA ALA A 12 -2.85 -9.49 -22.43
C ALA A 12 -4.08 -9.51 -21.52
N ARG A 13 -4.04 -10.35 -20.50
CA ARG A 13 -5.06 -10.41 -19.44
C ARG A 13 -4.43 -10.39 -18.06
N ARG A 14 -5.20 -9.97 -17.05
CA ARG A 14 -4.80 -10.13 -15.65
C ARG A 14 -4.78 -11.61 -15.29
N VAL A 15 -3.73 -12.02 -14.60
CA VAL A 15 -3.57 -13.36 -14.04
C VAL A 15 -4.47 -13.50 -12.81
N THR A 16 -5.16 -14.62 -12.68
CA THR A 16 -5.99 -14.89 -11.50
C THR A 16 -5.13 -15.33 -10.30
N PRO A 17 -5.66 -15.26 -9.06
CA PRO A 17 -4.95 -15.76 -7.88
C PRO A 17 -4.59 -17.25 -7.98
N GLU A 18 -5.48 -18.06 -8.52
CA GLU A 18 -5.28 -19.51 -8.72
C GLU A 18 -4.14 -19.80 -9.71
N GLU A 19 -4.10 -19.06 -10.82
CA GLU A 19 -3.01 -19.16 -11.80
C GLU A 19 -1.68 -18.75 -11.18
N SER A 20 -1.68 -17.68 -10.39
CA SER A 20 -0.49 -17.22 -9.67
C SER A 20 0.06 -18.29 -8.72
N GLN A 21 -0.81 -19.04 -8.04
CA GLN A 21 -0.39 -20.17 -7.19
C GLN A 21 0.25 -21.29 -8.01
N LYS A 22 -0.38 -21.69 -9.13
CA LYS A 22 0.17 -22.71 -10.05
C LYS A 22 1.56 -22.31 -10.57
N PHE A 23 1.75 -21.04 -10.92
CA PHE A 23 3.05 -20.54 -11.36
C PHE A 23 4.10 -20.60 -10.26
N ARG A 24 3.76 -20.25 -9.02
CA ARG A 24 4.69 -20.37 -7.88
C ARG A 24 5.11 -21.82 -7.64
N SER A 25 4.19 -22.77 -7.72
CA SER A 25 4.50 -24.20 -7.60
C SER A 25 5.43 -24.67 -8.72
N ALA A 26 5.10 -24.33 -9.97
CA ALA A 26 5.91 -24.72 -11.13
C ALA A 26 7.33 -24.15 -11.08
N ILE A 27 7.50 -22.88 -10.64
CA ILE A 27 8.84 -22.28 -10.47
C ILE A 27 9.62 -23.00 -9.37
N SER A 28 8.97 -23.34 -8.25
CA SER A 28 9.59 -24.06 -7.15
C SER A 28 10.04 -25.46 -7.58
N GLU A 29 9.23 -26.18 -8.37
CA GLU A 29 9.57 -27.51 -8.89
C GLU A 29 10.68 -27.47 -9.93
N GLN A 30 10.61 -26.53 -10.87
CA GLN A 30 11.56 -26.47 -12.00
C GLN A 30 12.94 -25.95 -11.58
N PHE A 31 12.99 -24.96 -10.69
CA PHE A 31 14.24 -24.28 -10.32
C PHE A 31 14.72 -24.60 -8.91
N GLY A 32 13.91 -25.28 -8.08
CA GLY A 32 14.24 -25.56 -6.68
C GLY A 32 14.27 -24.30 -5.79
N ILE A 33 13.72 -23.18 -6.27
CA ILE A 33 13.75 -21.89 -5.56
C ILE A 33 12.41 -21.65 -4.88
N LYS A 34 12.42 -21.47 -3.55
CA LYS A 34 11.24 -21.01 -2.81
C LYS A 34 11.07 -19.50 -3.01
N LEU A 35 10.00 -19.08 -3.69
CA LEU A 35 9.69 -17.65 -3.81
C LEU A 35 9.40 -17.06 -2.42
N ARG A 36 9.95 -15.87 -2.15
CA ARG A 36 9.67 -15.12 -0.91
C ARG A 36 8.18 -14.80 -0.82
N GLU A 37 7.57 -15.13 0.31
CA GLU A 37 6.22 -14.69 0.62
C GLU A 37 6.23 -13.17 0.84
N ARG A 38 5.17 -12.47 0.41
CA ARG A 38 5.06 -11.05 0.72
C ARG A 38 4.85 -10.94 2.23
N ASP A 39 5.86 -10.43 2.94
CA ASP A 39 5.84 -10.30 4.39
C ASP A 39 4.83 -9.26 4.92
N LEU A 40 4.25 -8.44 4.04
CA LEU A 40 3.32 -7.39 4.42
C LEU A 40 1.88 -7.87 4.21
N PRO A 41 1.11 -8.17 5.28
CA PRO A 41 -0.32 -8.38 5.16
C PRO A 41 -0.95 -7.14 4.53
N ALA A 42 -1.99 -7.35 3.72
CA ALA A 42 -2.78 -6.24 3.21
C ALA A 42 -3.39 -5.50 4.41
N LYS A 43 -3.28 -4.16 4.43
CA LYS A 43 -3.93 -3.35 5.47
C LYS A 43 -5.43 -3.67 5.51
N ASN A 44 -5.97 -3.86 6.71
CA ASN A 44 -7.40 -4.08 6.91
C ASN A 44 -8.19 -2.90 6.33
N GLU A 45 -9.36 -3.15 5.75
CA GLU A 45 -10.14 -2.08 5.09
C GLU A 45 -10.57 -1.00 6.09
N GLU A 46 -10.84 -1.39 7.34
CA GLU A 46 -11.16 -0.47 8.45
C GLU A 46 -9.96 0.39 8.90
N GLU A 47 -8.73 -0.04 8.60
CA GLU A 47 -7.50 0.68 8.93
C GLU A 47 -7.01 1.56 7.76
N LYS A 48 -7.69 1.52 6.61
CA LYS A 48 -7.31 2.35 5.46
C LYS A 48 -7.86 3.75 5.65
N TYR A 49 -6.97 4.69 5.91
CA TYR A 49 -7.29 6.11 5.81
C TYR A 49 -7.76 6.46 4.39
N GLU A 50 -8.87 7.18 4.29
CA GLU A 50 -9.28 7.82 3.05
C GLU A 50 -8.43 9.06 2.79
N LEU A 51 -7.99 9.24 1.54
CA LEU A 51 -7.24 10.42 1.14
C LEU A 51 -8.19 11.61 0.99
N ILE A 52 -8.20 12.51 1.98
CA ILE A 52 -9.05 13.70 1.98
C ILE A 52 -8.17 14.95 1.91
N SER A 53 -8.53 15.90 1.03
CA SER A 53 -7.92 17.23 1.02
C SER A 53 -8.61 18.11 2.04
N LEU A 54 -7.89 18.48 3.10
CA LEU A 54 -8.39 19.36 4.16
C LEU A 54 -7.58 20.66 4.20
N LYS A 55 -8.26 21.81 4.22
CA LYS A 55 -7.62 23.10 4.47
C LYS A 55 -7.53 23.32 5.98
N ILE A 56 -6.31 23.24 6.52
CA ILE A 56 -6.04 23.44 7.95
C ILE A 56 -5.39 24.81 8.15
N HIS A 57 -5.76 25.51 9.22
CA HIS A 57 -5.13 26.78 9.57
C HIS A 57 -3.63 26.57 9.86
N PRO A 58 -2.70 27.40 9.35
CA PRO A 58 -1.25 27.17 9.48
C PRO A 58 -0.75 26.97 10.92
N LYS A 59 -1.35 27.68 11.90
CA LYS A 59 -1.03 27.49 13.33
C LYS A 59 -1.33 26.08 13.85
N VAL A 60 -2.42 25.47 13.39
CA VAL A 60 -2.80 24.10 13.78
C VAL A 60 -1.84 23.10 13.17
N LEU A 61 -1.42 23.33 11.91
CA LEU A 61 -0.41 22.49 11.26
C LEU A 61 0.94 22.57 12.01
N ALA A 62 1.39 23.77 12.36
CA ALA A 62 2.63 23.95 13.13
C ALA A 62 2.57 23.22 14.47
N TRP A 63 1.47 23.37 15.21
CA TRP A 63 1.23 22.64 16.46
C TRP A 63 1.25 21.11 16.25
N ALA A 64 0.56 20.60 15.24
CA ALA A 64 0.51 19.16 14.96
C ALA A 64 1.90 18.60 14.63
N ILE A 65 2.73 19.36 13.90
CA ILE A 65 4.12 18.98 13.61
C ILE A 65 4.95 18.90 14.89
N GLU A 66 4.87 19.89 15.77
CA GLU A 66 5.60 19.89 17.04
C GLU A 66 5.17 18.73 17.94
N GLU A 67 3.87 18.48 18.03
CA GLU A 67 3.32 17.41 18.86
C GLU A 67 3.68 16.02 18.32
N SER A 68 3.68 15.87 16.99
CA SER A 68 4.08 14.63 16.33
C SER A 68 5.53 14.24 16.64
N LYS A 69 6.43 15.23 16.73
CA LYS A 69 7.84 15.01 17.09
C LYS A 69 8.00 14.54 18.53
N LYS A 70 7.21 15.08 19.47
CA LYS A 70 7.25 14.66 20.88
C LYS A 70 6.80 13.21 21.05
N ARG A 71 5.81 12.79 20.27
CA ARG A 71 5.18 11.47 20.37
C ARG A 71 5.81 10.41 19.45
N GLY A 72 6.64 10.81 18.49
CA GLY A 72 7.24 9.91 17.50
C GLY A 72 6.24 9.34 16.48
N ILE A 73 5.11 10.01 16.28
CA ILE A 73 4.06 9.63 15.31
C ILE A 73 3.99 10.65 14.16
N GLY A 74 3.21 10.37 13.12
CA GLY A 74 2.99 11.33 12.04
C GLY A 74 2.05 12.48 12.45
N TYR A 75 2.27 13.69 11.92
CA TYR A 75 1.39 14.83 12.20
C TYR A 75 -0.07 14.58 11.76
N GLN A 76 -0.28 13.77 10.71
CA GLN A 76 -1.61 13.37 10.26
C GLN A 76 -2.32 12.50 11.31
N THR A 77 -1.58 11.65 12.02
CA THR A 77 -2.10 10.83 13.13
C THR A 77 -2.56 11.72 14.27
N VAL A 78 -1.77 12.72 14.64
CA VAL A 78 -2.15 13.72 15.67
C VAL A 78 -3.46 14.43 15.29
N ILE A 79 -3.58 14.87 14.03
CA ILE A 79 -4.80 15.53 13.54
C ILE A 79 -6.00 14.58 13.64
N ASN A 80 -5.84 13.33 13.21
CA ASN A 80 -6.90 12.33 13.23
C ASN A 80 -7.33 12.00 14.67
N GLU A 81 -6.40 11.82 15.62
CA GLU A 81 -6.70 11.60 17.03
C GLU A 81 -7.57 12.74 17.60
N VAL A 82 -7.16 13.99 17.38
CA VAL A 82 -7.90 15.17 17.86
C VAL A 82 -9.30 15.26 17.22
N LEU A 83 -9.43 14.92 15.95
CA LEU A 83 -10.74 14.92 15.27
C LEU A 83 -11.62 13.78 15.76
N LEU A 84 -11.05 12.60 16.03
CA LEU A 84 -11.77 11.45 16.60
C LEU A 84 -12.29 11.75 18.01
N GLU A 85 -11.52 12.45 18.85
CA GLU A 85 -11.95 12.90 20.19
C GLU A 85 -13.18 13.83 20.15
N ARG A 86 -13.49 14.47 19.02
CA ARG A 86 -14.65 15.36 18.88
C ARG A 86 -15.92 14.64 18.44
N ILE A 87 -15.78 13.43 17.91
CA ILE A 87 -16.88 12.62 17.36
C ILE A 87 -17.17 11.42 18.29
N SER A 88 -16.20 11.03 19.13
CA SER A 88 -16.35 10.03 20.19
C SER A 88 -17.09 10.61 21.39
#